data_AF-A0A1Q7BLZ2-F1
#
_entry.id   AF-A0A1Q7BLZ2-F1
#
_cell.length_a   1.000
_cell.length_b   1.000
_cell.length_c   1.000
_cell.angle_alpha   90.00
_cell.angle_beta   90.00
_cell.angle_gamma   90.00
#
_symmetry.space_group_name_H-M   'P 1'
#
loop_
_entity.id
_entity.type
_entity.pdbx_description
1 polymer ?
#
loop_
_entity_poly.entity_id
_entity_poly.type
_entity_poly.pdbx_seq_one_letter_code
_entity_poly.pdbx_strand_id
1 'polypeptide(L)'
;MGVPMPRPWSEQRKKRLSALQAAGRGADEIATALGLRREQVVARLKLIASWERNRENFAKAMRKRAHARLARARKAIAGMRKAMAKGMPRNQAISKAYDAGATWREIGEHFGITAEAASAAGRRYRGGKRPAKARKRRARA
;
A
#
# COMPACT_ATOMS: atom_id res chain seq x y z
N MET A 1 42.87 18.83 1.11
CA MET A 1 42.07 17.63 0.79
C MET A 1 41.43 17.12 2.08
N GLY A 2 40.10 17.13 2.19
CA GLY A 2 39.41 16.62 3.38
C GLY A 2 39.43 15.10 3.40
N VAL A 3 40.01 14.49 4.43
CA VAL A 3 39.96 13.03 4.62
C VAL A 3 38.49 12.62 4.74
N PRO A 4 37.97 11.71 3.91
CA PRO A 4 36.60 11.23 4.06
C PRO A 4 36.48 10.55 5.43
N MET A 5 35.72 11.18 6.33
CA MET A 5 35.46 10.65 7.67
C MET A 5 34.89 9.23 7.53
N PRO A 6 35.52 8.22 8.16
CA PRO A 6 35.06 6.84 8.02
C PRO A 6 33.65 6.73 8.61
N ARG A 7 32.68 6.37 7.77
CA ARG A 7 31.35 5.98 8.26
C ARG A 7 31.59 4.74 9.13
N PRO A 8 31.33 4.78 10.45
CA PRO A 8 31.70 3.67 11.33
C PRO A 8 31.00 2.36 10.95
N TRP A 9 29.91 2.42 10.18
CA TRP A 9 29.09 1.30 9.73
C TRP A 9 29.22 0.99 8.24
N SER A 10 30.24 0.21 7.85
CA SER A 10 30.30 -0.46 6.54
C SER A 10 29.33 -1.63 6.46
N GLU A 11 29.01 -2.10 5.24
CA GLU A 11 28.17 -3.30 5.05
C GLU A 11 28.79 -4.55 5.73
N GLN A 12 30.11 -4.70 5.66
CA GLN A 12 30.81 -5.79 6.33
C GLN A 12 30.66 -5.71 7.87
N ARG A 13 30.78 -4.51 8.45
CA ARG A 13 30.56 -4.31 9.89
C ARG A 13 29.10 -4.54 10.29
N LYS A 14 28.13 -4.18 9.45
CA LYS A 14 26.71 -4.49 9.69
C LYS A 14 26.46 -6.00 9.70
N LYS A 15 27.01 -6.74 8.72
CA LYS A 15 26.93 -8.21 8.67
C LYS A 15 27.53 -8.85 9.92
N ARG A 16 28.73 -8.42 10.31
CA ARG A 16 29.40 -8.90 11.53
C ARG A 16 28.63 -8.55 12.81
N LEU A 17 28.10 -7.33 12.91
CA LEU A 17 27.23 -6.92 14.02
C LEU A 17 26.02 -7.86 14.14
N SER A 18 25.32 -8.14 13.03
CA SER A 18 24.17 -9.05 13.01
C SER A 18 24.54 -10.47 13.45
N ALA A 19 25.70 -10.99 13.01
CA ALA A 19 26.16 -12.31 13.41
C ALA A 19 26.50 -12.40 14.91
N LEU A 20 27.20 -11.38 15.44
CA LEU A 20 27.56 -11.33 16.87
C LEU A 20 26.33 -11.14 17.76
N GLN A 21 25.36 -10.31 17.32
CA GLN A 21 24.09 -10.14 18.00
C GLN A 21 23.28 -11.44 18.01
N ALA A 22 23.22 -12.17 16.89
CA ALA A 22 22.56 -13.47 16.80
C ALA A 22 23.22 -14.53 17.70
N ALA A 23 24.54 -14.42 17.90
CA ALA A 23 25.29 -15.24 18.85
C ALA A 23 25.13 -14.80 20.34
N GLY A 24 24.26 -13.83 20.63
CA GLY A 24 23.97 -13.37 21.99
C GLY A 24 25.06 -12.51 22.63
N ARG A 25 26.02 -12.00 21.85
CA ARG A 25 27.16 -11.21 22.38
C ARG A 25 26.71 -9.87 22.94
N GLY A 26 27.33 -9.46 24.04
CA GLY A 26 27.10 -8.17 24.67
C GLY A 26 27.65 -7.00 23.84
N ALA A 27 27.16 -5.78 24.09
CA ALA A 27 27.59 -4.60 23.34
C ALA A 27 29.10 -4.32 23.47
N ASP A 28 29.69 -4.66 24.62
CA ASP A 28 31.12 -4.53 24.90
C ASP A 28 31.96 -5.52 24.08
N GLU A 29 31.57 -6.79 24.04
CA GLU A 29 32.23 -7.82 23.22
C GLU A 29 32.15 -7.48 21.72
N ILE A 30 30.97 -6.99 21.28
CA ILE A 30 30.75 -6.56 19.90
C ILE A 30 31.64 -5.35 19.55
N ALA A 31 31.77 -4.40 20.48
CA ALA A 31 32.60 -3.21 20.27
C ALA A 31 34.07 -3.60 20.05
N THR A 32 34.60 -4.48 20.91
CA THR A 32 35.94 -5.04 20.78
C THR A 32 36.12 -5.79 19.45
N ALA A 33 35.18 -6.67 19.09
CA ALA A 33 35.26 -7.46 17.85
C ALA A 33 35.18 -6.60 16.57
N LEU A 34 34.54 -5.43 16.62
CA LEU A 34 34.38 -4.52 15.49
C LEU A 34 35.42 -3.39 15.45
N GLY A 35 36.23 -3.23 16.50
CA GLY A 35 37.14 -2.09 16.67
C GLY A 35 36.39 -0.76 16.76
N LEU A 36 35.24 -0.75 17.44
CA LEU A 36 34.37 0.41 17.62
C LEU A 36 34.23 0.77 19.09
N ARG A 37 33.74 1.98 19.38
CA ARG A 37 33.35 2.35 20.74
C ARG A 37 32.04 1.67 21.10
N ARG A 38 31.90 1.22 22.35
CA ARG A 38 30.68 0.66 22.91
C ARG A 38 29.44 1.52 22.62
N GLU A 39 29.56 2.82 22.80
CA GLU A 39 28.47 3.78 22.56
C GLU A 39 27.96 3.74 21.12
N GLN A 40 28.86 3.57 20.13
CA GLN A 40 28.49 3.47 18.72
C GLN A 40 27.67 2.19 18.48
N VAL A 41 28.07 1.07 19.10
CA VAL A 41 27.34 -0.20 19.04
C VAL A 41 25.97 -0.07 19.70
N VAL A 42 25.89 0.49 20.91
CA VAL A 42 24.63 0.71 21.63
C VAL A 42 23.67 1.60 20.82
N ALA A 43 24.16 2.71 20.26
CA ALA A 43 23.36 3.58 19.41
C ALA A 43 22.82 2.85 18.17
N ARG A 44 23.63 1.99 17.55
CA ARG A 44 23.22 1.19 16.39
C ARG A 44 22.17 0.13 16.75
N LEU A 45 22.34 -0.58 17.87
CA LEU A 45 21.37 -1.56 18.35
C LEU A 45 20.02 -0.90 18.68
N LYS A 46 20.04 0.26 19.34
CA LYS A 46 18.83 1.07 19.58
C LYS A 46 18.14 1.47 18.29
N LEU A 47 18.90 1.88 17.27
CA LEU A 47 18.36 2.22 15.96
C LEU A 47 17.70 1.01 15.29
N ILE A 48 18.34 -0.17 15.30
CA ILE A 48 17.79 -1.41 14.76
C ILE A 48 16.47 -1.76 15.45
N ALA A 49 16.46 -1.79 16.79
CA ALA A 49 15.25 -2.07 17.56
C ALA A 49 14.12 -1.06 17.32
N SER A 50 14.45 0.22 17.10
CA SER A 50 13.47 1.23 16.71
C SER A 50 12.89 0.97 15.32
N TRP A 51 13.73 0.59 14.36
CA TRP A 51 13.30 0.26 13.00
C TRP A 51 12.40 -0.98 12.97
N GLU A 52 12.73 -2.01 13.74
CA GLU A 52 11.91 -3.23 13.86
C GLU A 52 10.53 -2.93 14.43
N ARG A 53 10.47 -2.19 15.54
CA ARG A 53 9.18 -1.72 16.10
C ARG A 53 8.36 -0.92 15.10
N ASN A 54 9.00 0.00 14.37
CA ASN A 54 8.32 0.78 13.33
C ASN A 54 7.84 -0.09 12.17
N ARG A 55 8.62 -1.09 11.76
CA ARG A 55 8.26 -2.04 10.71
C ARG A 55 7.02 -2.84 11.10
N GLU A 56 6.93 -3.31 12.34
CA GLU A 56 5.75 -4.02 12.83
C GLU A 56 4.52 -3.12 12.87
N ASN A 57 4.65 -1.89 13.38
CA ASN A 57 3.57 -0.92 13.41
C ASN A 57 3.07 -0.58 12.00
N PHE A 58 4.01 -0.39 11.06
CA PHE A 58 3.69 -0.18 9.65
C PHE A 58 2.95 -1.39 9.06
N ALA A 59 3.42 -2.62 9.31
CA ALA A 59 2.77 -3.83 8.84
C ALA A 59 1.34 -3.97 9.41
N LYS A 60 1.15 -3.71 10.71
CA LYS A 60 -0.17 -3.68 11.36
C LYS A 60 -1.09 -2.65 10.71
N ALA A 61 -0.59 -1.44 10.46
CA ALA A 61 -1.36 -0.38 9.79
C ALA A 61 -1.76 -0.77 8.35
N MET A 62 -0.86 -1.40 7.59
CA MET A 62 -1.14 -1.86 6.24
C MET A 62 -2.17 -2.99 6.23
N ARG A 63 -2.10 -3.95 7.17
CA ARG A 63 -3.15 -4.97 7.35
C ARG A 63 -4.50 -4.34 7.67
N LYS A 64 -4.56 -3.39 8.61
CA LYS A 64 -5.79 -2.66 8.95
C LYS A 64 -6.38 -1.94 7.73
N ARG A 65 -5.54 -1.26 6.93
CA ARG A 65 -5.96 -0.61 5.68
C ARG A 65 -6.49 -1.61 4.66
N ALA A 66 -5.84 -2.75 4.50
CA ALA A 66 -6.29 -3.82 3.60
C ALA A 66 -7.66 -4.37 4.02
N HIS A 67 -7.86 -4.67 5.30
CA HIS A 67 -9.18 -5.10 5.82
C HIS A 67 -10.26 -4.04 5.61
N ALA A 68 -9.97 -2.78 5.90
CA ALA A 68 -10.93 -1.69 5.69
C ALA A 68 -11.30 -1.52 4.21
N ARG A 69 -10.35 -1.72 3.29
CA ARG A 69 -10.61 -1.72 1.85
C ARG A 69 -11.51 -2.88 1.43
N LEU A 70 -11.21 -4.10 1.89
CA LEU A 70 -12.03 -5.28 1.61
C LEU A 70 -13.46 -5.14 2.14
N ALA A 71 -13.62 -4.61 3.35
CA ALA A 71 -14.95 -4.36 3.94
C ALA A 71 -15.75 -3.34 3.11
N ARG A 72 -15.12 -2.25 2.67
CA ARG A 72 -15.73 -1.26 1.78
C ARG A 72 -16.14 -1.86 0.44
N ALA A 73 -15.26 -2.63 -0.19
CA ALA A 73 -15.55 -3.30 -1.46
C ALA A 73 -16.72 -4.29 -1.33
N ARG A 74 -16.74 -5.12 -0.28
CA ARG A 74 -17.86 -6.04 -0.01
C ARG A 74 -19.18 -5.31 0.15
N LYS A 75 -19.21 -4.21 0.91
CA LYS A 75 -20.41 -3.39 1.10
C LYS A 75 -20.87 -2.76 -0.22
N ALA A 76 -19.96 -2.23 -1.02
CA ALA A 76 -20.25 -1.65 -2.33
C ALA A 76 -20.82 -2.69 -3.31
N ILE A 77 -20.25 -3.89 -3.35
CA ILE A 77 -20.74 -5.00 -4.20
C ILE A 77 -22.12 -5.48 -3.73
N ALA A 78 -22.34 -5.62 -2.42
CA ALA A 78 -23.66 -5.96 -1.89
C ALA A 78 -24.73 -4.90 -2.25
N GLY A 79 -24.38 -3.62 -2.14
CA GLY A 79 -25.23 -2.51 -2.56
C GLY A 79 -25.54 -2.54 -4.06
N MET A 80 -24.55 -2.84 -4.90
CA MET A 80 -24.70 -3.03 -6.34
C MET A 80 -25.68 -4.17 -6.66
N ARG A 81 -25.50 -5.35 -6.05
CA ARG A 81 -26.42 -6.49 -6.22
C ARG A 81 -27.85 -6.12 -5.85
N LYS A 82 -28.03 -5.46 -4.71
CA LYS A 82 -29.35 -5.00 -4.26
C LYS A 82 -29.97 -3.98 -5.22
N ALA A 83 -29.16 -3.07 -5.76
CA ALA A 83 -29.64 -2.10 -6.75
C ALA A 83 -30.10 -2.78 -8.04
N MET A 84 -29.34 -3.77 -8.53
CA MET A 84 -29.73 -4.56 -9.71
C MET A 84 -31.00 -5.37 -9.46
N ALA A 85 -31.14 -5.99 -8.29
CA ALA A 85 -32.36 -6.71 -7.91
C ALA A 85 -33.60 -5.79 -7.85
N LYS A 86 -33.41 -4.49 -7.59
CA LYS A 86 -34.45 -3.45 -7.66
C LYS A 86 -34.68 -2.88 -9.06
N GLY A 87 -34.12 -3.50 -10.10
CA GLY A 87 -34.29 -3.07 -11.49
C GLY A 87 -33.31 -1.99 -11.98
N MET A 88 -32.26 -1.65 -11.20
CA MET A 88 -31.26 -0.71 -11.69
C MET A 88 -30.44 -1.30 -12.84
N PRO A 89 -30.27 -0.57 -13.96
CA PRO A 89 -29.44 -1.02 -15.08
C PRO A 89 -28.02 -1.38 -14.62
N ARG A 90 -27.50 -2.51 -15.13
CA ARG A 90 -26.19 -3.06 -14.75
C ARG A 90 -25.06 -2.03 -14.78
N ASN A 91 -24.93 -1.28 -15.87
CA ASN A 91 -23.85 -0.28 -16.04
C ASN A 91 -23.95 0.84 -15.00
N GLN A 92 -25.16 1.25 -14.61
CA GLN A 92 -25.40 2.23 -13.56
C GLN A 92 -25.03 1.66 -12.19
N ALA A 93 -25.42 0.42 -11.89
CA ALA A 93 -25.10 -0.24 -10.63
C ALA A 93 -23.58 -0.43 -10.47
N ILE A 94 -22.89 -0.86 -11.54
CA ILE A 94 -21.42 -0.96 -11.60
C ILE A 94 -20.76 0.40 -11.33
N SER A 95 -21.28 1.47 -11.95
CA SER A 95 -20.76 2.83 -11.75
C SER A 95 -20.91 3.30 -10.29
N LYS A 96 -22.08 3.03 -9.67
CA LYS A 96 -22.34 3.34 -8.27
C LYS A 96 -21.49 2.50 -7.31
N ALA A 97 -21.23 1.23 -7.63
CA ALA A 97 -20.36 0.37 -6.83
C ALA A 97 -18.94 0.93 -6.75
N TYR A 98 -18.43 1.43 -7.88
CA TYR A 98 -17.12 2.07 -7.93
C TYR A 98 -17.08 3.35 -7.07
N ASP A 99 -18.09 4.21 -7.20
CA ASP A 99 -18.18 5.43 -6.36
C ASP A 99 -18.33 5.11 -4.87
N ALA A 100 -18.94 3.96 -4.54
CA ALA A 100 -19.07 3.46 -3.16
C ALA A 100 -17.79 2.80 -2.61
N GLY A 101 -16.73 2.69 -3.41
CA GLY A 101 -15.41 2.26 -2.98
C GLY A 101 -15.00 0.83 -3.37
N ALA A 102 -15.74 0.14 -4.24
CA ALA A 102 -15.24 -1.06 -4.90
C ALA A 102 -14.29 -0.68 -6.05
N THR A 103 -13.24 -1.47 -6.27
CA THR A 103 -12.37 -1.34 -7.44
C THR A 103 -12.95 -2.06 -8.65
N TRP A 104 -12.53 -1.68 -9.85
CA TRP A 104 -12.93 -2.38 -11.08
C TRP A 104 -12.56 -3.86 -11.07
N ARG A 105 -11.44 -4.20 -10.42
CA ARG A 105 -11.01 -5.59 -10.26
C ARG A 105 -11.98 -6.38 -9.39
N GLU A 106 -12.36 -5.84 -8.23
CA GLU A 106 -13.31 -6.49 -7.31
C GLU A 106 -14.71 -6.62 -7.96
N ILE A 107 -15.13 -5.61 -8.73
CA ILE A 107 -16.38 -5.68 -9.50
C ILE A 107 -16.27 -6.74 -10.61
N GLY A 108 -15.15 -6.78 -11.33
CA GLY A 108 -14.91 -7.75 -12.40
C GLY A 108 -14.91 -9.19 -11.88
N GLU A 109 -14.17 -9.44 -10.80
CA GLU A 109 -14.11 -10.72 -10.09
C GLU A 109 -15.52 -11.20 -9.68
N HIS A 110 -16.36 -10.30 -9.17
CA HIS A 110 -17.74 -10.63 -8.83
C HIS A 110 -18.58 -11.08 -10.03
N PHE A 111 -18.33 -10.55 -11.22
CA PHE A 111 -19.06 -10.87 -12.44
C PHE A 111 -18.36 -11.91 -13.33
N GLY A 112 -17.19 -12.42 -12.94
CA GLY A 112 -16.37 -13.29 -13.79
C GLY A 112 -15.85 -12.59 -15.06
N ILE A 113 -15.62 -11.28 -15.01
CA ILE A 113 -15.11 -10.48 -16.14
C ILE A 113 -13.81 -9.76 -15.77
N THR A 114 -13.09 -9.29 -16.78
CA THR A 114 -11.88 -8.49 -16.55
C THR A 114 -12.20 -7.13 -15.92
N ALA A 115 -11.22 -6.56 -15.21
CA ALA A 115 -11.33 -5.22 -14.66
C ALA A 115 -11.60 -4.16 -15.75
N GLU A 116 -11.02 -4.34 -16.94
CA GLU A 116 -11.24 -3.46 -18.09
C GLU A 116 -12.68 -3.49 -18.58
N ALA A 117 -13.28 -4.68 -18.68
CA ALA A 117 -14.67 -4.85 -19.07
C ALA A 117 -15.62 -4.21 -18.03
N ALA A 118 -15.35 -4.41 -16.72
CA ALA A 118 -16.10 -3.76 -15.65
C ALA A 118 -15.98 -2.22 -15.73
N SER A 119 -14.77 -1.72 -15.98
CA SER A 119 -14.51 -0.29 -16.12
C SER A 119 -15.19 0.30 -17.36
N ALA A 120 -15.16 -0.40 -18.50
CA ALA A 120 -15.87 0.00 -19.71
C ALA A 120 -17.38 0.07 -19.47
N ALA A 121 -17.98 -0.93 -18.80
CA ALA A 121 -19.39 -0.94 -18.43
C ALA A 121 -19.76 0.26 -17.54
N GLY A 122 -19.01 0.51 -16.47
CA GLY A 122 -19.22 1.65 -15.57
C GLY A 122 -19.04 3.01 -16.25
N ARG A 123 -18.05 3.13 -17.15
CA ARG A 123 -17.78 4.35 -17.92
C ARG A 123 -18.81 4.61 -19.00
N ARG A 124 -19.38 3.59 -19.66
CA ARG A 124 -20.47 3.78 -20.63
C ARG A 124 -21.66 4.51 -20.00
N TYR A 125 -21.99 4.20 -18.74
CA TYR A 125 -23.00 4.96 -17.99
C TYR A 125 -22.56 6.42 -17.70
N ARG A 126 -21.32 6.65 -17.29
CA ARG A 126 -20.81 8.01 -17.03
C ARG A 126 -20.70 8.86 -18.29
N GLY A 127 -20.30 8.25 -19.41
CA GLY A 127 -20.16 8.90 -20.71
C GLY A 127 -21.49 9.35 -21.30
N GLY A 128 -22.58 8.62 -21.02
CA GLY A 128 -23.95 9.04 -21.32
C GLY A 128 -24.43 10.25 -20.51
N LYS A 129 -23.75 10.59 -19.40
CA LYS A 129 -24.02 11.76 -18.55
C LYS A 129 -23.09 12.94 -18.81
N ARG A 130 -22.41 13.04 -19.97
CA ARG A 130 -21.69 14.28 -20.30
C ARG A 130 -22.69 15.44 -20.30
N PRO A 131 -22.48 16.51 -19.50
CA PRO A 131 -23.38 17.66 -19.52
C PRO A 131 -23.43 18.23 -20.94
N ALA A 132 -24.62 18.53 -21.45
CA ALA A 132 -24.85 19.01 -22.82
C ALA A 132 -23.96 20.21 -23.20
N LYS A 133 -23.52 21.01 -22.20
CA LYS A 133 -22.55 22.10 -22.35
C LYS A 133 -21.20 21.69 -22.95
N ALA A 134 -20.70 20.48 -22.70
CA ALA A 134 -19.43 20.00 -23.26
C ALA A 134 -19.53 19.59 -24.74
N ARG A 135 -20.73 19.25 -25.22
CA ARG A 135 -20.97 18.83 -26.61
C ARG A 135 -21.03 20.02 -27.56
N LYS A 136 -21.54 21.18 -27.10
CA LYS A 136 -21.62 22.41 -27.91
C LYS A 136 -20.27 23.04 -28.26
N ARG A 137 -19.21 22.86 -27.43
CA ARG A 137 -17.89 23.46 -27.70
C ARG A 137 -17.06 22.76 -28.79
N ARG A 138 -17.41 21.51 -29.16
CA ARG A 138 -16.72 20.75 -30.21
C ARG A 138 -17.39 20.83 -31.58
N ALA A 139 -18.59 21.39 -31.67
CA ALA A 139 -19.31 21.57 -32.93
C ALA A 139 -19.20 23.00 -33.50
N ARG A 140 -18.32 23.83 -32.91
CA ARG A 140 -18.08 25.23 -33.29
C ARG A 140 -16.59 25.54 -33.51
N ALA A 141 -15.76 24.50 -33.55
CA ALA A 141 -14.36 24.55 -33.97
C ALA A 141 -14.24 23.67 -35.20
#